data_AF-A0A6P1YUJ1-F1
#
_entry.id   AF-A0A6P1YUJ1-F1
#
_cell.length_a   1.000
_cell.length_b   1.000
_cell.length_c   1.000
_cell.angle_alpha   90.00
_cell.angle_beta   90.00
_cell.angle_gamma   90.00
#
_symmetry.space_group_name_H-M   'P 1'
#
loop_
_entity.id
_entity.type
_entity.pdbx_description
1 polymer ?
#
loop_
_entity_poly.entity_id
_entity_poly.type
_entity_poly.pdbx_seq_one_letter_code
_entity_poly.pdbx_strand_id
1 'polypeptide(L)'
;MAKGRPPKNPHLRLIQGTHRPSRHGAEWSTKQAENGTKSGFGPLKRPPGLRGRVLAAWNQYIAPATWLDGSREPAAIAFCELWGEFKSKPSAFASARHTQLRGLMRDLGLNDPRNRPPRPAAPRDEFFDD
;
A
#
# COMPACT_ATOMS: atom_id res chain seq x y z
N MET A 1 14.46 -49.65 -17.44
CA MET A 1 14.59 -48.95 -16.13
C MET A 1 13.32 -48.14 -15.91
N ALA A 2 12.42 -48.59 -15.04
CA ALA A 2 11.17 -47.87 -14.77
C ALA A 2 11.44 -46.67 -13.86
N LYS A 3 11.10 -45.46 -14.30
CA LYS A 3 11.18 -44.26 -13.47
C LYS A 3 10.15 -44.38 -12.33
N GLY A 4 10.60 -44.18 -11.09
CA GLY A 4 9.75 -44.17 -9.90
C GLY A 4 8.67 -43.09 -9.98
N ARG A 5 7.56 -43.32 -9.26
CA ARG A 5 6.37 -42.45 -9.27
C ARG A 5 6.76 -41.00 -8.87
N PRO A 6 6.32 -39.97 -9.60
CA PRO A 6 6.64 -38.59 -9.26
C PRO A 6 6.11 -38.24 -7.86
N PRO A 7 6.85 -37.45 -7.08
CA PRO A 7 6.42 -37.03 -5.76
C PRO A 7 5.11 -36.23 -5.84
N LYS A 8 4.22 -36.43 -4.86
CA LYS A 8 2.98 -35.64 -4.77
C LYS A 8 3.35 -34.17 -4.61
N ASN A 9 2.74 -33.30 -5.41
CA ASN A 9 2.91 -31.84 -5.25
C ASN A 9 2.62 -31.45 -3.80
N PRO A 10 3.56 -30.80 -3.09
CA PRO A 10 3.26 -30.25 -1.79
C PRO A 10 2.21 -29.16 -2.03
N HIS A 11 0.96 -29.44 -1.67
CA HIS A 11 -0.05 -28.41 -1.61
C HIS A 11 0.41 -27.41 -0.54
N LEU A 12 1.02 -26.32 -0.97
CA LEU A 12 1.31 -25.15 -0.13
C LEU A 12 -0.03 -24.71 0.44
N ARG A 13 -0.29 -25.09 1.69
CA ARG A 13 -1.41 -24.54 2.44
C ARG A 13 -1.06 -23.08 2.69
N LEU A 14 -1.79 -22.17 2.05
CA LEU A 14 -1.75 -20.76 2.40
C LEU A 14 -2.30 -20.65 3.82
N ILE A 15 -1.42 -20.65 4.82
CA ILE A 15 -1.79 -20.42 6.21
C ILE A 15 -2.10 -18.92 6.28
N GLN A 16 -3.38 -18.56 6.14
CA GLN A 16 -3.82 -17.27 6.64
C GLN A 16 -3.55 -17.28 8.14
N GLY A 17 -2.78 -16.30 8.63
CA GLY A 17 -2.60 -16.09 10.05
C GLY A 17 -3.96 -15.76 10.67
N THR A 18 -4.69 -16.78 11.10
CA THR A 18 -5.91 -16.59 11.88
C THR A 18 -5.50 -16.05 13.23
N HIS A 19 -5.95 -14.84 13.57
CA HIS A 19 -5.79 -14.27 14.90
C HIS A 19 -6.43 -15.25 15.90
N ARG A 20 -5.60 -16.01 16.63
CA ARG A 20 -6.05 -16.89 17.71
C ARG A 20 -5.98 -16.10 19.03
N PRO A 21 -7.11 -15.70 19.62
CA PRO A 21 -7.12 -14.90 20.85
C PRO A 21 -6.44 -15.62 22.03
N SER A 22 -6.34 -16.95 21.99
CA SER A 22 -5.64 -17.75 23.00
C SER A 22 -4.11 -17.75 22.90
N ARG A 23 -3.53 -17.29 21.79
CA ARG A 23 -2.06 -17.26 21.57
C ARG A 23 -1.49 -15.87 21.38
N HIS A 24 -2.31 -14.93 20.89
CA HIS A 24 -1.86 -13.58 20.51
C HIS A 24 -2.41 -12.47 21.42
N GLY A 25 -3.02 -12.82 22.55
CA GLY A 25 -3.71 -11.87 23.41
C GLY A 25 -5.11 -11.53 22.92
N ALA A 26 -5.86 -10.79 23.73
CA ALA A 26 -7.20 -10.36 23.35
C ALA A 26 -7.12 -9.32 22.21
N GLU A 27 -8.08 -9.31 21.30
CA GLU A 27 -8.08 -8.38 20.15
C GLU A 27 -7.91 -6.91 20.54
N TRP A 28 -8.39 -6.54 21.73
CA TRP A 28 -8.25 -5.19 22.26
C TRP A 28 -6.80 -4.81 22.58
N SER A 29 -5.97 -5.74 23.08
CA SER A 29 -4.57 -5.46 23.40
C SER A 29 -3.73 -5.29 22.14
N THR A 30 -4.07 -6.00 21.06
CA THR A 30 -3.41 -5.84 19.76
C THR A 30 -3.81 -4.51 19.12
N LYS A 31 -5.09 -4.13 19.15
CA LYS A 31 -5.53 -2.80 18.72
C LYS A 31 -4.88 -1.67 19.53
N GLN A 32 -4.67 -1.87 20.83
CA GLN A 32 -3.93 -0.90 21.65
C GLN A 32 -2.45 -0.86 21.31
N ALA A 33 -1.80 -1.99 21.00
CA ALA A 33 -0.43 -2.02 20.52
C ALA A 33 -0.26 -1.37 19.13
N GLU A 34 -1.21 -1.59 18.22
CA GLU A 34 -1.27 -0.89 16.92
C GLU A 34 -1.41 0.62 17.11
N ASN A 35 -2.27 1.07 18.02
CA ASN A 35 -2.38 2.48 18.38
C ASN A 35 -1.15 3.02 19.12
N GLY A 36 -0.50 2.21 19.96
CA GLY A 36 0.74 2.55 20.65
C GLY A 36 1.94 2.67 19.72
N THR A 37 1.98 1.89 18.64
CA THR A 37 3.02 1.96 17.60
C THR A 37 2.91 3.27 16.81
N LYS A 38 1.67 3.74 16.54
CA LYS A 38 1.43 5.09 16.00
C LYS A 38 1.93 6.21 16.93
N SER A 39 2.12 5.93 18.22
CA SER A 39 2.53 6.93 19.20
C SER A 39 4.03 7.26 19.19
N GLY A 40 4.88 6.42 18.57
CA GLY A 40 6.33 6.65 18.52
C GLY A 40 6.75 7.71 17.49
N PHE A 41 6.19 7.63 16.28
CA PHE A 41 6.49 8.58 15.19
C PHE A 41 5.38 9.61 14.95
N GLY A 42 4.20 9.41 15.56
CA GLY A 42 3.05 10.27 15.38
C GLY A 42 2.33 10.06 14.03
N PRO A 43 1.23 10.77 13.82
CA PRO A 43 0.49 10.71 12.55
C PRO A 43 1.30 11.34 11.43
N LEU A 44 1.18 10.78 10.22
CA LEU A 44 1.76 11.35 9.02
C LEU A 44 1.15 12.73 8.74
N LYS A 45 1.98 13.78 8.77
CA LYS A 45 1.55 15.16 8.50
C LYS A 45 1.91 15.58 7.09
N ARG A 46 1.02 16.35 6.45
CA ARG A 46 1.30 16.94 5.15
C ARG A 46 2.30 18.10 5.28
N PRO A 47 3.39 18.13 4.51
CA PRO A 47 4.30 19.26 4.49
C PRO A 47 3.62 20.55 4.00
N PRO A 48 3.86 21.71 4.64
CA PRO A 48 3.20 22.97 4.31
C PRO A 48 3.60 23.57 2.94
N GLY A 49 4.65 23.02 2.29
CA GLY A 49 5.19 23.53 1.02
C GLY A 49 4.72 22.80 -0.24
N LEU A 50 3.96 21.70 -0.15
CA LEU A 50 3.57 20.92 -1.33
C LEU A 50 2.56 21.69 -2.19
N ARG A 51 2.83 21.76 -3.50
CA ARG A 51 1.98 22.48 -4.46
C ARG A 51 1.80 21.69 -5.76
N GLY A 52 0.79 22.07 -6.54
CA GLY A 52 0.56 21.56 -7.89
C GLY A 52 0.40 20.03 -7.95
N ARG A 53 1.15 19.39 -8.84
CA ARG A 53 1.05 17.95 -9.13
C ARG A 53 1.52 17.08 -7.96
N VAL A 54 2.49 17.56 -7.19
CA VAL A 54 2.99 16.90 -5.99
C VAL A 54 1.90 16.86 -4.92
N LEU A 55 1.20 17.98 -4.71
CA LEU A 55 0.06 18.05 -3.79
C LEU A 55 -1.09 17.12 -4.24
N ALA A 56 -1.37 17.06 -5.54
CA ALA A 56 -2.37 16.15 -6.07
C ALA A 56 -2.00 14.68 -5.79
N ALA A 57 -0.72 14.30 -5.95
CA ALA A 57 -0.23 12.97 -5.61
C ALA A 57 -0.39 12.66 -4.12
N TRP A 58 -0.07 13.63 -3.25
CA TRP A 58 -0.27 13.49 -1.81
C TRP A 58 -1.73 13.21 -1.47
N ASN A 59 -2.65 14.03 -2.00
CA ASN A 59 -4.08 13.88 -1.72
C ASN A 59 -4.66 12.56 -2.29
N GLN A 60 -4.13 12.08 -3.41
CA GLN A 60 -4.61 10.86 -4.05
C GLN A 60 -4.10 9.58 -3.38
N TYR A 61 -2.84 9.55 -2.97
CA TYR A 61 -2.18 8.31 -2.51
C TYR A 61 -1.84 8.29 -1.03
N ILE A 62 -1.41 9.43 -0.48
CA ILE A 62 -0.86 9.50 0.88
C ILE A 62 -1.95 9.87 1.89
N ALA A 63 -2.78 10.86 1.59
CA ALA A 63 -3.87 11.27 2.46
C ALA A 63 -4.89 10.17 2.81
N PRO A 64 -5.32 9.29 1.87
CA PRO A 64 -6.23 8.19 2.22
C PRO A 64 -5.53 7.01 2.90
N ALA A 65 -4.20 7.00 2.97
CA ALA A 65 -3.42 5.88 3.48
C ALA A 65 -3.31 5.90 5.01
N THR A 66 -4.40 5.48 5.67
CA THR A 66 -4.53 5.46 7.15
C THR A 66 -3.57 4.50 7.87
N TRP A 67 -2.90 3.63 7.12
CA TRP A 67 -1.87 2.71 7.63
C TRP A 67 -0.47 3.34 7.69
N LEU A 68 -0.27 4.53 7.09
CA LEU A 68 1.01 5.23 7.15
C LEU A 68 1.13 6.03 8.44
N ASP A 69 2.34 6.05 9.00
CA ASP A 69 2.73 6.83 10.17
C ASP A 69 3.85 7.83 9.82
N GLY A 70 4.25 8.64 10.80
CA GLY A 70 5.32 9.63 10.62
C GLY A 70 6.67 9.04 10.21
N SER A 71 6.92 7.74 10.49
CA SER A 71 8.18 7.08 10.09
C SER A 71 8.39 7.06 8.58
N ARG A 72 7.28 7.05 7.82
CA ARG A 72 7.27 6.98 6.35
C ARG A 72 7.14 8.34 5.69
N GLU A 73 7.19 9.43 6.45
CA GLU A 73 7.11 10.79 5.92
C GLU A 73 8.14 11.07 4.82
N PRO A 74 9.45 10.76 4.96
CA PRO A 74 10.43 11.05 3.92
C PRO A 74 10.15 10.28 2.63
N ALA A 75 9.72 9.01 2.75
CA ALA A 75 9.38 8.18 1.61
C ALA A 75 8.11 8.67 0.90
N ALA A 76 7.11 9.14 1.65
CA ALA A 76 5.88 9.72 1.10
C ALA A 76 6.15 11.02 0.32
N ILE A 77 7.01 11.89 0.86
CA ILE A 77 7.43 13.14 0.18
C ILE A 77 8.18 12.81 -1.11
N ALA A 78 9.19 11.93 -1.04
CA ALA A 78 9.97 11.52 -2.19
C ALA A 78 9.08 10.91 -3.29
N PHE A 79 8.11 10.07 -2.92
CA PHE A 79 7.14 9.52 -3.86
C PHE A 79 6.33 10.62 -4.56
N CYS A 80 5.82 11.60 -3.81
CA CYS A 80 5.00 12.67 -4.38
C CYS A 80 5.79 13.55 -5.37
N GLU A 81 7.05 13.87 -5.04
CA GLU A 81 7.94 14.63 -5.92
C GLU A 81 8.23 13.85 -7.22
N LEU A 82 8.60 12.58 -7.09
CA LEU A 82 8.92 11.72 -8.23
C LEU A 82 7.68 11.47 -9.12
N TRP A 83 6.51 11.35 -8.52
CA TRP A 83 5.23 11.24 -9.24
C TRP A 83 4.90 12.54 -9.98
N GLY A 84 5.14 13.69 -9.36
CA GLY A 84 5.00 15.00 -9.99
C GLY A 84 5.88 15.13 -11.23
N GLU A 85 7.14 14.69 -11.14
CA GLU A 85 8.09 14.67 -12.25
C GLU A 85 7.62 13.74 -13.38
N PHE A 86 7.24 12.51 -13.05
CA PHE A 86 6.72 11.54 -14.01
C PHE A 86 5.51 12.09 -14.79
N LYS A 87 4.57 12.72 -14.09
CA LYS A 87 3.41 13.36 -14.73
C LYS A 87 3.82 14.56 -15.59
N SER A 88 4.87 15.30 -15.21
CA SER A 88 5.40 16.45 -15.94
C SER A 88 5.98 16.07 -17.30
N LYS A 89 6.88 15.09 -17.33
CA LYS A 89 7.60 14.68 -18.53
C LYS A 89 7.72 13.16 -18.61
N PRO A 90 6.64 12.43 -18.92
CA PRO A 90 6.66 10.97 -18.92
C PRO A 90 7.62 10.39 -19.96
N SER A 91 7.74 11.03 -21.13
CA SER A 91 8.62 10.58 -22.21
C SER A 91 10.11 10.73 -21.90
N ALA A 92 10.48 11.68 -21.04
CA ALA A 92 11.86 11.94 -20.63
C ALA A 92 12.19 11.34 -19.25
N PHE A 93 11.26 10.59 -18.65
CA PHE A 93 11.45 10.04 -17.31
C PHE A 93 12.41 8.84 -17.36
N ALA A 94 13.57 8.96 -16.71
CA ALA A 94 14.61 7.94 -16.77
C ALA A 94 14.12 6.58 -16.24
N SER A 95 14.62 5.48 -16.82
CA SER A 95 14.27 4.10 -16.40
C SER A 95 14.66 3.81 -14.95
N ALA A 96 15.77 4.37 -14.48
CA ALA A 96 16.19 4.30 -13.08
C ALA A 96 15.15 4.95 -12.14
N ARG A 97 14.61 6.12 -12.52
CA ARG A 97 13.57 6.81 -11.73
C ARG A 97 12.24 6.05 -11.74
N HIS A 98 11.88 5.39 -12.84
CA HIS A 98 10.74 4.46 -12.85
C HIS A 98 10.88 3.32 -11.85
N THR A 99 12.10 2.81 -11.67
CA THR A 99 12.37 1.72 -10.72
C THR A 99 12.30 2.25 -9.28
N GLN A 100 12.83 3.44 -9.03
CA GLN A 100 12.69 4.13 -7.74
C GLN A 100 11.21 4.39 -7.40
N LEU A 101 10.41 4.86 -8.36
CA LEU A 101 8.99 5.10 -8.16
C LEU A 101 8.27 3.83 -7.72
N ARG A 102 8.49 2.73 -8.44
CA ARG A 102 7.89 1.43 -8.13
C ARG A 102 8.37 0.87 -6.78
N GLY A 103 9.63 1.10 -6.43
CA GLY A 103 10.18 0.78 -5.12
C GLY A 103 9.45 1.52 -4.01
N LEU A 104 9.34 2.84 -4.11
CA LEU A 104 8.63 3.67 -3.14
C LEU A 104 7.15 3.30 -3.01
N MET A 105 6.47 2.98 -4.12
CA MET A 105 5.08 2.50 -4.06
C MET A 105 4.94 1.16 -3.31
N ARG A 106 5.95 0.28 -3.42
CA ARG A 106 5.99 -0.97 -2.68
C ARG A 106 6.27 -0.75 -1.20
N ASP A 107 7.25 0.10 -0.89
CA ASP A 107 7.65 0.39 0.50
C ASP A 107 6.53 1.08 1.29
N LEU A 108 5.79 1.98 0.63
CA LEU A 108 4.62 2.63 1.20
C LEU A 108 3.38 1.70 1.24
N GLY A 109 3.44 0.54 0.59
CA GLY A 109 2.32 -0.41 0.53
C GLY A 109 1.14 0.10 -0.31
N LEU A 110 1.37 1.04 -1.23
CA LEU A 110 0.33 1.61 -2.11
C LEU A 110 -0.17 0.59 -3.15
N ASN A 111 0.68 -0.38 -3.50
CA ASN A 111 0.35 -1.47 -4.43
C ASN A 111 -0.26 -2.69 -3.74
N ASP A 112 -0.39 -2.70 -2.40
CA ASP A 112 -0.94 -3.84 -1.67
C ASP A 112 -2.47 -3.90 -1.86
N PRO A 113 -3.03 -5.00 -2.37
CA PRO A 113 -4.48 -5.15 -2.52
C PRO A 113 -5.25 -5.04 -1.19
N ARG A 114 -4.62 -5.31 -0.05
CA ARG A 114 -5.23 -5.21 1.29
C ARG A 114 -5.48 -3.76 1.71
N ASN A 115 -4.68 -2.85 1.17
CA ASN A 115 -4.72 -1.42 1.49
C ASN A 115 -5.56 -0.63 0.48
N ARG A 116 -6.13 -1.29 -0.54
CA ARG A 116 -7.01 -0.61 -1.48
C ARG A 116 -8.32 -0.24 -0.79
N PRO A 117 -8.76 1.02 -0.88
CA PRO A 117 -10.11 1.35 -0.45
C PRO A 117 -11.10 0.50 -1.26
N PRO A 118 -12.22 0.06 -0.66
CA PRO A 118 -13.24 -0.69 -1.39
C PRO A 118 -13.64 0.10 -2.63
N ARG A 119 -13.65 -0.56 -3.78
CA ARG A 119 -14.05 0.08 -5.05
C ARG A 119 -15.46 0.65 -4.83
N PRO A 120 -15.71 1.95 -5.10
CA PRO A 120 -17.08 2.45 -5.04
C PRO A 120 -17.93 1.59 -5.99
N ALA A 121 -19.12 1.21 -5.54
CA ALA A 121 -20.04 0.43 -6.37
C ALA A 121 -20.17 1.13 -7.73
N ALA A 122 -19.96 0.37 -8.81
CA ALA A 122 -20.12 0.93 -10.14
C ALA A 122 -21.55 1.47 -10.25
N PRO A 123 -21.77 2.65 -10.88
CA PRO A 123 -23.12 3.07 -11.23
C PRO A 123 -23.77 1.94 -12.02
N ARG A 124 -25.02 1.60 -11.67
CA ARG A 124 -25.79 0.58 -12.38
C ARG A 124 -25.82 0.97 -13.86
N ASP A 125 -25.39 0.05 -14.71
CA ASP A 125 -25.32 0.30 -16.14
C ASP A 125 -26.74 0.13 -16.70
N GLU A 126 -27.40 1.25 -17.00
CA GLU A 126 -28.77 1.28 -17.54
C GLU A 126 -28.88 0.54 -18.89
N PHE A 127 -27.75 0.19 -19.53
CA PHE A 127 -27.72 -0.49 -20.81
C PHE A 127 -27.83 -2.03 -20.73
N PHE A 128 -27.59 -2.63 -19.57
CA PHE A 128 -27.56 -4.10 -19.42
C PHE A 128 -28.60 -4.66 -18.43
N ASP A 129 -29.54 -3.82 -17.97
CA ASP A 129 -30.57 -4.16 -16.97
C ASP A 129 -31.99 -4.33 -17.61
N ASP A 130 -32.11 -4.63 -18.91
CA ASP A 130 -33.36 -5.01 -19.61
C ASP A 130 -33.44 -6.54 -19.89
#